data_AF-A0A937SQU0-F1
#
_entry.id   AF-A0A937SQU0-F1
#
_cell.length_a   1.000
_cell.length_b   1.000
_cell.length_c   1.000
_cell.angle_alpha   90.00
_cell.angle_beta   90.00
_cell.angle_gamma   90.00
#
_symmetry.space_group_name_H-M   'P 1'
#
loop_
_entity.id
_entity.type
_entity.pdbx_description
1 polymer ?
#
loop_
_entity_poly.entity_id
_entity_poly.type
_entity_poly.pdbx_seq_one_letter_code
_entity_poly.pdbx_strand_id
1 'polypeptide(L)'
;MHKKIIEKALASMDPDRASYFGAVANKLNEDPRIENNANLVFSVLKDVMSELPLYLEENELINQLLEFTNNNYSSLKDSLYDPEYVRRPSSLRKVTGTFVHQIVKISLKKLDDGEIEETKLSVHKLTWPYRDTDVVDPDDEPEAWAEALSKNEKWRLENGGVDRRSSGAARIEDMANKAPIKADPE
;
A
#
# COMPACT_ATOMS: atom_id res chain seq x y z
N MET A 1 -3.66 29.87 -9.53
CA MET A 1 -2.28 29.68 -10.06
C MET A 1 -1.57 28.50 -9.42
N HIS A 2 -1.78 28.25 -8.12
CA HIS A 2 -1.09 27.22 -7.33
C HIS A 2 -1.37 25.77 -7.77
N LYS A 3 -2.57 25.45 -8.29
CA LYS A 3 -2.88 24.13 -8.87
C LYS A 3 -1.91 23.69 -9.98
N LYS A 4 -1.38 24.63 -10.78
CA LYS A 4 -0.42 24.31 -11.85
C LYS A 4 0.86 23.65 -11.34
N ILE A 5 1.23 23.87 -10.07
CA ILE A 5 2.40 23.24 -9.43
C ILE A 5 2.21 21.72 -9.33
N ILE A 6 0.96 21.30 -9.14
CA ILE A 6 0.56 19.92 -8.86
C ILE A 6 0.02 19.21 -10.13
N GLU A 7 -0.55 19.94 -11.09
CA GLU A 7 -1.11 19.39 -12.34
C GLU A 7 -0.16 18.44 -13.08
N LYS A 8 1.12 18.82 -13.21
CA LYS A 8 2.12 17.96 -13.86
C LYS A 8 2.41 16.68 -13.07
N ALA A 9 2.36 16.75 -11.74
CA ALA A 9 2.58 15.61 -10.87
C ALA A 9 1.36 14.68 -10.87
N LEU A 10 0.14 15.22 -10.84
CA LEU A 10 -1.10 14.47 -10.99
C LEU A 10 -1.18 13.73 -12.33
N ALA A 11 -0.75 14.35 -13.43
CA ALA A 11 -0.74 13.72 -14.75
C ALA A 11 0.23 12.53 -14.86
N SER A 12 1.20 12.41 -13.96
CA SER A 12 2.17 11.30 -13.94
C SER A 12 1.76 10.15 -13.02
N MET A 13 0.64 10.28 -12.31
CA MET A 13 0.17 9.31 -11.32
C MET A 13 -0.91 8.38 -11.87
N ASP A 14 -1.13 7.28 -11.15
CA ASP A 14 -2.25 6.37 -11.37
C ASP A 14 -3.60 7.13 -11.27
N PRO A 15 -4.58 6.82 -12.15
CA PRO A 15 -5.86 7.55 -12.23
C PRO A 15 -6.60 7.64 -10.89
N ASP A 16 -6.55 6.60 -10.05
CA ASP A 16 -7.26 6.61 -8.76
C ASP A 16 -6.61 7.59 -7.78
N ARG A 17 -5.27 7.65 -7.76
CA ARG A 17 -4.51 8.61 -6.95
C ARG A 17 -4.71 10.03 -7.45
N ALA A 18 -4.71 10.22 -8.76
CA ALA A 18 -4.88 11.52 -9.39
C ALA A 18 -6.26 12.12 -9.07
N SER A 19 -7.31 11.29 -9.04
CA SER A 19 -8.66 11.70 -8.64
C SER A 19 -8.71 12.17 -7.19
N TYR A 20 -8.20 11.34 -6.26
CA TYR A 20 -8.16 11.67 -4.83
C TYR A 20 -7.37 12.95 -4.53
N PHE A 21 -6.12 13.05 -5.00
CA PHE A 21 -5.32 14.25 -4.76
C PHE A 21 -5.84 15.48 -5.54
N GLY A 22 -6.55 15.26 -6.64
CA GLY A 22 -7.29 16.32 -7.34
C GLY A 22 -8.40 16.91 -6.47
N ALA A 23 -9.21 16.07 -5.81
CA ALA A 23 -10.25 16.50 -4.88
C ALA A 23 -9.66 17.24 -3.66
N VAL A 24 -8.59 16.70 -3.06
CA VAL A 24 -7.84 17.36 -1.99
C VAL A 24 -7.33 18.74 -2.42
N ALA A 25 -6.72 18.85 -3.59
CA ALA A 25 -6.21 20.12 -4.11
C ALA A 25 -7.32 21.13 -4.46
N ASN A 26 -8.53 20.66 -4.79
CA ASN A 26 -9.69 21.53 -4.99
C ASN A 26 -10.15 22.12 -3.65
N LYS A 27 -10.37 21.29 -2.64
CA LYS A 27 -10.76 21.71 -1.28
C LYS A 27 -9.70 22.62 -0.64
N LEU A 28 -8.43 22.29 -0.82
CA LEU A 28 -7.30 23.10 -0.36
C LEU A 28 -7.21 24.45 -1.10
N ASN A 29 -7.81 24.62 -2.27
CA ASN A 29 -7.82 25.91 -2.94
C ASN A 29 -9.02 26.78 -2.50
N GLU A 30 -10.02 26.19 -1.86
CA GLU A 30 -11.21 26.87 -1.33
C GLU A 30 -11.04 27.29 0.14
N ASP A 31 -10.07 26.72 0.86
CA ASP A 31 -9.84 27.03 2.27
C ASP A 31 -9.09 28.39 2.42
N PRO A 32 -9.70 29.37 3.13
CA PRO A 32 -9.14 30.71 3.31
C PRO A 32 -7.86 30.74 4.17
N ARG A 33 -7.55 29.69 4.92
CA ARG A 33 -6.36 29.63 5.80
C ARG A 33 -5.04 29.63 5.03
N ILE A 34 -5.11 29.43 3.71
CA ILE A 34 -3.98 29.04 2.88
C ILE A 34 -3.55 30.19 1.97
N GLU A 35 -4.34 31.26 1.86
CA GLU A 35 -4.09 32.39 0.96
C GLU A 35 -2.67 32.99 1.11
N ASN A 36 -2.18 33.09 2.35
CA ASN A 36 -0.86 33.66 2.64
C ASN A 36 0.31 32.72 2.32
N ASN A 37 0.10 31.40 2.34
CA ASN A 37 1.16 30.39 2.26
C ASN A 37 0.92 29.31 1.19
N ALA A 38 0.00 29.54 0.26
CA ALA A 38 -0.43 28.56 -0.74
C ALA A 38 0.75 27.97 -1.52
N ASN A 39 1.72 28.77 -1.95
CA ASN A 39 2.89 28.25 -2.66
C ASN A 39 3.67 27.19 -1.88
N LEU A 40 3.81 27.36 -0.57
CA LEU A 40 4.57 26.46 0.28
C LEU A 40 3.77 25.17 0.54
N VAL A 41 2.48 25.31 0.86
CA VAL A 41 1.59 24.15 1.09
C VAL A 41 1.47 23.28 -0.16
N PHE A 42 1.25 23.88 -1.34
CA PHE A 42 1.18 23.15 -2.60
C PHE A 42 2.53 22.52 -3.00
N SER A 43 3.67 23.12 -2.62
CA SER A 43 5.00 22.53 -2.85
C SER A 43 5.25 21.33 -1.96
N VAL A 44 4.84 21.39 -0.69
CA VAL A 44 4.90 20.24 0.23
C VAL A 44 4.00 19.12 -0.26
N LEU A 45 2.76 19.42 -0.64
CA LEU A 45 1.83 18.42 -1.17
C LEU A 45 2.40 17.74 -2.43
N LYS A 46 3.06 18.50 -3.32
CA LYS A 46 3.75 17.97 -4.51
C LYS A 46 4.86 16.97 -4.18
N ASP A 47 5.62 17.20 -3.12
CA ASP A 47 6.72 16.30 -2.76
C ASP A 47 6.22 15.01 -2.10
N VAL A 48 5.11 15.11 -1.35
CA VAL A 48 4.61 14.03 -0.48
C VAL A 48 3.54 13.16 -1.16
N MET A 49 2.83 13.67 -2.17
CA MET A 49 1.74 12.96 -2.86
C MET A 49 2.10 11.55 -3.35
N SER A 50 3.36 11.29 -3.72
CA SER A 50 3.77 9.96 -4.19
C SER A 50 3.82 8.91 -3.08
N GLU A 51 4.07 9.34 -1.85
CA GLU A 51 4.32 8.48 -0.69
C GLU A 51 3.12 8.40 0.26
N LEU A 52 2.13 9.27 0.10
CA LEU A 52 0.93 9.28 0.95
C LEU A 52 -0.02 8.11 0.68
N PRO A 53 -0.62 7.54 1.73
CA PRO A 53 -1.71 6.58 1.61
C PRO A 53 -2.97 7.22 1.04
N LEU A 54 -3.81 6.41 0.36
CA LEU A 54 -5.05 6.86 -0.30
C LEU A 54 -6.31 6.74 0.57
N TYR A 55 -6.20 6.06 1.71
CA TYR A 55 -7.32 5.70 2.56
C TYR A 55 -7.60 6.74 3.66
N LEU A 56 -6.86 7.85 3.70
CA LEU A 56 -7.12 8.95 4.63
C LEU A 56 -8.25 9.84 4.11
N GLU A 57 -9.10 10.37 5.00
CA GLU A 57 -10.09 11.35 4.58
C GLU A 57 -9.45 12.67 4.11
N GLU A 58 -10.01 13.25 3.06
CA GLU A 58 -9.48 14.46 2.42
C GLU A 58 -9.35 15.64 3.41
N ASN A 59 -10.36 15.83 4.27
CA ASN A 59 -10.39 16.94 5.23
C ASN A 59 -9.33 16.77 6.32
N GLU A 60 -9.10 15.52 6.75
CA GLU A 60 -8.11 15.23 7.78
C GLU A 60 -6.69 15.40 7.24
N LEU A 61 -6.44 14.96 5.99
CA LEU A 61 -5.18 15.20 5.32
C LEU A 61 -4.88 16.70 5.20
N ILE A 62 -5.89 17.52 4.83
CA ILE A 62 -5.75 18.97 4.74
C ILE A 62 -5.42 19.58 6.10
N ASN A 63 -6.14 19.20 7.16
CA ASN A 63 -5.88 19.71 8.51
C ASN A 63 -4.46 19.37 8.98
N GLN A 64 -4.02 18.11 8.80
CA GLN A 64 -2.67 17.68 9.15
C GLN A 64 -1.60 18.41 8.33
N LEU A 65 -1.85 18.65 7.03
CA LEU A 65 -0.94 19.40 6.17
C LEU A 65 -0.80 20.86 6.62
N LEU A 66 -1.91 21.51 7.00
CA LEU A 66 -1.89 22.89 7.50
C LEU A 66 -1.21 22.97 8.87
N GLU A 67 -1.49 22.04 9.78
CA GLU A 67 -0.83 21.97 11.08
C GLU A 67 0.68 21.77 10.90
N PHE A 68 1.09 20.83 10.04
CA PHE A 68 2.49 20.56 9.75
C PHE A 68 3.21 21.78 9.17
N THR A 69 2.60 22.44 8.18
CA THR A 69 3.19 23.61 7.52
C THR A 69 3.30 24.81 8.45
N ASN A 70 2.35 25.00 9.36
CA ASN A 70 2.42 26.03 10.39
C ASN A 70 3.52 25.73 11.42
N ASN A 71 3.61 24.49 11.91
CA ASN A 71 4.60 24.09 12.91
C ASN A 71 6.04 24.12 12.36
N ASN A 72 6.22 23.81 11.07
CA ASN A 72 7.53 23.72 10.41
C ASN A 72 7.81 24.87 9.45
N TYR A 73 7.09 25.99 9.56
CA TYR A 73 7.15 27.09 8.61
C TYR A 73 8.58 27.61 8.38
N SER A 74 9.35 27.83 9.46
CA SER A 74 10.74 28.31 9.37
C SER A 74 11.62 27.32 8.61
N SER A 75 11.60 26.05 9.00
CA SER A 75 12.42 25.01 8.38
C SER A 75 12.08 24.78 6.90
N LEU A 76 10.79 24.84 6.55
CA LEU A 76 10.33 24.74 5.16
C LEU A 76 10.77 25.96 4.35
N LYS A 77 10.68 27.15 4.93
CA LYS A 77 11.14 28.39 4.31
C LYS A 77 12.65 28.34 4.05
N ASP A 78 13.44 27.97 5.05
CA ASP A 78 14.89 27.90 4.94
C ASP A 78 15.32 26.87 3.88
N SER A 79 14.65 25.71 3.83
CA SER A 79 14.90 24.67 2.83
C SER A 79 14.52 25.10 1.41
N LEU A 80 13.42 25.85 1.24
CA LEU A 80 12.95 26.30 -0.07
C LEU A 80 13.82 27.43 -0.65
N TYR A 81 14.36 28.29 0.22
CA TYR A 81 15.25 29.39 -0.17
C TYR A 81 16.73 29.00 -0.19
N ASP A 82 17.07 27.77 0.19
CA ASP A 82 18.42 27.24 0.06
C ASP A 82 18.81 27.14 -1.42
N PRO A 83 19.95 27.72 -1.86
CA PRO A 83 20.45 27.53 -3.23
C PRO A 83 20.64 26.06 -3.64
N GLU A 84 20.77 25.13 -2.68
CA GLU A 84 20.77 23.70 -2.98
C GLU A 84 19.45 23.20 -3.55
N TYR A 85 18.31 23.79 -3.19
CA TYR A 85 16.99 23.37 -3.68
C TYR A 85 16.85 23.50 -5.20
N VAL A 86 17.45 24.54 -5.79
CA VAL A 86 17.48 24.75 -7.25
C VAL A 86 18.23 23.62 -7.95
N ARG A 87 19.27 23.08 -7.31
CA ARG A 87 20.09 21.99 -7.87
C ARG A 87 19.52 20.60 -7.56
N ARG A 88 18.90 20.45 -6.39
CA ARG A 88 18.35 19.19 -5.87
C ARG A 88 17.02 19.46 -5.19
N PRO A 89 15.89 19.33 -5.92
CA PRO A 89 14.55 19.51 -5.36
C PRO A 89 14.22 18.54 -4.21
N SER A 90 14.95 17.42 -4.13
CA SER A 90 14.84 16.44 -3.06
C SER A 90 15.35 16.93 -1.70
N SER A 91 15.92 18.14 -1.59
CA SER A 91 16.33 18.69 -0.29
C SER A 91 15.14 18.91 0.65
N LEU A 92 13.95 19.16 0.10
CA LEU A 92 12.71 19.32 0.86
C LEU A 92 12.33 18.06 1.64
N ARG A 93 12.72 16.86 1.14
CA ARG A 93 12.47 15.55 1.75
C ARG A 93 12.96 15.42 3.19
N LYS A 94 13.99 16.17 3.57
CA LYS A 94 14.48 16.17 4.96
C LYS A 94 13.41 16.63 5.94
N VAL A 95 12.58 17.59 5.52
CA VAL A 95 11.50 18.16 6.34
C VAL A 95 10.20 17.44 6.05
N THR A 96 9.85 17.22 4.77
CA THR A 96 8.59 16.56 4.40
C THR A 96 8.54 15.07 4.76
N GLY A 97 9.67 14.39 4.92
CA GLY A 97 9.71 13.01 5.39
C GLY A 97 9.16 12.83 6.81
N THR A 98 9.27 13.85 7.68
CA THR A 98 8.66 13.79 9.03
C THR A 98 7.14 13.86 8.96
N PHE A 99 6.59 14.60 7.98
CA PHE A 99 5.16 14.63 7.70
C PHE A 99 4.64 13.27 7.23
N VAL A 100 5.32 12.62 6.29
CA VAL A 100 4.97 11.24 5.86
C VAL A 100 4.93 10.30 7.06
N HIS A 101 5.95 10.36 7.92
CA HIS A 101 5.99 9.52 9.12
C HIS A 101 4.83 9.81 10.08
N GLN A 102 4.46 11.07 10.27
CA GLN A 102 3.30 11.45 11.08
C GLN A 102 1.99 10.91 10.50
N ILE A 103 1.79 11.01 9.18
CA ILE A 103 0.61 10.46 8.52
C ILE A 103 0.57 8.95 8.66
N VAL A 104 1.67 8.24 8.41
CA VAL A 104 1.74 6.78 8.59
C VAL A 104 1.45 6.38 10.04
N LYS A 105 1.92 7.14 11.03
CA LYS A 105 1.62 6.88 12.43
C LYS A 105 0.13 7.04 12.77
N ILE A 106 -0.52 8.05 12.20
CA ILE A 106 -1.98 8.24 12.34
C ILE A 106 -2.71 7.10 11.64
N SER A 107 -2.24 6.73 10.46
CA SER A 107 -2.83 5.69 9.62
C SER A 107 -2.77 4.31 10.29
N LEU A 108 -1.65 4.00 10.96
CA LEU A 108 -1.49 2.79 11.78
C LEU A 108 -2.42 2.80 13.00
N LYS A 109 -2.56 3.94 13.70
CA LYS A 109 -3.51 4.03 14.81
C LYS A 109 -4.95 3.79 14.38
N LYS A 110 -5.35 4.37 13.24
CA LYS A 110 -6.69 4.16 12.69
C LYS A 110 -6.94 2.72 12.23
N LEU A 111 -5.87 2.01 11.84
CA LEU A 111 -5.95 0.58 11.59
C LEU A 111 -6.17 -0.19 12.90
N ASP A 112 -5.40 0.14 13.95
CA ASP A 112 -5.57 -0.46 15.29
C ASP A 112 -6.98 -0.19 15.87
N ASP A 113 -7.53 1.00 15.61
CA ASP A 113 -8.87 1.42 16.03
C ASP A 113 -9.99 0.82 15.17
N GLY A 114 -9.65 0.14 14.06
CA GLY A 114 -10.59 -0.54 13.16
C GLY A 114 -11.39 0.38 12.23
N GLU A 115 -11.00 1.66 12.09
CA GLU A 115 -11.67 2.62 11.21
C GLU A 115 -11.30 2.43 9.73
N ILE A 116 -10.17 1.81 9.45
CA ILE A 116 -9.71 1.50 8.10
C ILE A 116 -9.91 0.01 7.85
N GLU A 117 -10.83 -0.34 6.95
CA GLU A 117 -10.93 -1.71 6.47
C GLU A 117 -9.62 -2.10 5.78
N GLU A 118 -8.97 -3.16 6.27
CA GLU A 118 -7.85 -3.78 5.58
C GLU A 118 -8.29 -4.06 4.13
N THR A 119 -7.70 -3.35 3.17
CA THR A 119 -7.84 -3.71 1.76
C THR A 119 -7.45 -5.17 1.67
N LYS A 120 -8.44 -6.05 1.45
CA LYS A 120 -8.28 -7.51 1.41
C LYS A 120 -6.93 -7.82 0.80
N LEU A 121 -5.99 -8.26 1.65
CA LEU A 121 -4.71 -8.81 1.20
C LEU A 121 -5.05 -9.70 0.02
N SER A 122 -4.56 -9.35 -1.17
CA SER A 122 -4.79 -10.16 -2.35
C SER A 122 -4.28 -11.54 -1.98
N VAL A 123 -5.20 -12.46 -1.68
CA VAL A 123 -4.87 -13.82 -1.27
C VAL A 123 -3.93 -14.29 -2.33
N HIS A 124 -2.66 -14.45 -1.97
CA HIS A 124 -1.64 -14.91 -2.90
C HIS A 124 -2.10 -16.31 -3.23
N LYS A 125 -2.83 -16.45 -4.33
CA LYS A 125 -3.32 -17.75 -4.79
C LYS A 125 -2.06 -18.47 -5.17
N LEU A 126 -1.64 -19.35 -4.26
CA LEU A 126 -0.63 -20.34 -4.50
C LEU A 126 -1.05 -21.05 -5.81
N THR A 127 -0.37 -20.77 -6.91
CA THR A 127 -0.55 -21.44 -8.20
C THR A 127 0.36 -22.65 -8.31
N TRP A 128 -0.30 -23.81 -8.38
CA TRP A 128 0.19 -25.18 -8.45
C TRP A 128 1.51 -25.39 -9.24
N PRO A 129 2.39 -26.35 -8.84
CA PRO A 129 2.20 -27.45 -7.87
C PRO A 129 2.78 -27.22 -6.47
N TYR A 130 1.98 -27.45 -5.43
CA TYR A 130 2.40 -27.46 -4.01
C TYR A 130 2.41 -28.86 -3.44
N ARG A 131 3.16 -29.00 -2.34
CA ARG A 131 3.08 -30.13 -1.41
C ARG A 131 2.13 -29.75 -0.28
N ASP A 132 1.51 -30.75 0.34
CA ASP A 132 0.71 -30.53 1.54
C ASP A 132 1.55 -29.89 2.67
N THR A 133 2.88 -30.08 2.63
CA THR A 133 3.87 -29.45 3.52
C THR A 133 4.12 -27.97 3.24
N ASP A 134 3.71 -27.44 2.08
CA ASP A 134 3.86 -26.01 1.75
C ASP A 134 2.71 -25.17 2.34
N VAL A 135 1.63 -25.83 2.78
CA VAL A 135 0.42 -25.19 3.31
C VAL A 135 0.39 -25.20 4.84
N VAL A 136 1.08 -26.16 5.46
CA VAL A 136 1.12 -26.34 6.93
C VAL A 136 2.46 -25.85 7.44
N ASP A 137 2.44 -24.90 8.39
CA ASP A 137 3.64 -24.41 9.06
C ASP A 137 4.10 -25.43 10.13
N PRO A 138 5.37 -25.91 10.11
CA PRO A 138 5.87 -26.83 11.12
C PRO A 138 5.88 -26.27 12.55
N ASP A 139 5.92 -24.94 12.72
CA ASP A 139 6.00 -24.30 14.03
C ASP A 139 4.61 -24.13 14.68
N ASP A 140 3.54 -23.99 13.88
CA ASP A 140 2.17 -23.82 14.36
C ASP A 140 1.45 -25.18 14.54
N GLU A 141 1.65 -26.13 13.61
CA GLU A 141 0.94 -27.43 13.60
C GLU A 141 1.88 -28.62 13.31
N PRO A 142 2.72 -29.02 14.29
CA PRO A 142 3.77 -30.02 14.08
C PRO A 142 3.22 -31.42 13.74
N GLU A 143 2.06 -31.80 14.28
CA GLU A 143 1.41 -33.09 14.00
C GLU A 143 0.86 -33.13 12.57
N ALA A 144 0.18 -32.07 12.13
CA ALA A 144 -0.34 -31.97 10.76
C ALA A 144 0.79 -31.92 9.72
N TRP A 145 1.92 -31.30 10.07
CA TRP A 145 3.10 -31.27 9.22
C TRP A 145 3.74 -32.65 9.05
N ALA A 146 3.83 -33.43 10.14
CA ALA A 146 4.31 -34.82 10.09
C ALA A 146 3.40 -35.72 9.25
N GLU A 147 2.08 -35.55 9.35
CA GLU A 147 1.13 -36.24 8.49
C GLU A 147 1.29 -35.85 7.01
N ALA A 148 1.50 -34.55 6.73
CA ALA A 148 1.72 -34.05 5.38
C ALA A 148 3.01 -34.62 4.75
N LEU A 149 4.09 -34.76 5.53
CA LEU A 149 5.31 -35.44 5.09
C LEU A 149 5.04 -36.90 4.74
N SER A 150 4.30 -37.61 5.59
CA SER A 150 3.99 -39.02 5.38
C SER A 150 3.15 -39.24 4.11
N LYS A 151 2.17 -38.35 3.85
CA LYS A 151 1.33 -38.37 2.65
C LYS A 151 2.15 -38.09 1.39
N ASN A 152 3.04 -37.11 1.45
CA ASN A 152 3.91 -36.76 0.32
C ASN A 152 4.90 -37.89 -0.01
N GLU A 153 5.49 -38.51 1.02
CA GLU A 153 6.39 -39.65 0.85
C GLU A 153 5.67 -40.88 0.25
N LYS A 154 4.46 -41.16 0.73
CA LYS A 154 3.63 -42.23 0.19
C LYS A 154 3.30 -42.01 -1.29
N TRP A 155 2.88 -40.80 -1.66
CA TRP A 155 2.62 -40.46 -3.05
C TRP A 155 3.87 -40.59 -3.93
N ARG A 156 5.04 -40.18 -3.42
CA ARG A 156 6.32 -40.29 -4.13
C ARG A 156 6.68 -41.75 -4.42
N LEU A 157 6.47 -42.64 -3.45
CA LEU A 157 6.69 -44.07 -3.62
C LEU A 157 5.71 -44.69 -4.63
N GLU A 158 4.44 -44.29 -4.59
CA GLU A 158 3.41 -44.77 -5.52
C GLU A 158 3.66 -44.30 -6.97
N ASN A 159 4.30 -43.14 -7.16
CA ASN A 159 4.55 -42.53 -8.47
C ASN A 159 6.00 -42.69 -8.95
N GLY A 160 6.67 -43.78 -8.54
CA GLY A 160 7.98 -44.15 -9.09
C GLY A 160 9.14 -43.25 -8.66
N GLY A 161 9.03 -42.59 -7.51
CA GLY A 161 10.09 -41.73 -6.96
C GLY A 161 10.12 -40.32 -7.54
N VAL A 162 9.20 -39.99 -8.45
CA VAL A 162 9.13 -38.67 -9.10
C VAL A 162 8.52 -37.64 -8.14
N ASP A 163 9.00 -36.40 -8.17
CA ASP A 163 8.45 -35.32 -7.34
C ASP A 163 7.12 -34.80 -7.93
N ARG A 164 6.13 -34.50 -7.08
CA ARG A 164 4.81 -33.94 -7.46
C ARG A 164 4.94 -32.72 -8.35
N ARG A 165 5.96 -31.90 -8.11
CA ARG A 165 6.22 -30.67 -8.87
C ARG A 165 6.66 -30.93 -10.31
N SER A 166 7.21 -32.11 -10.57
CA SER A 166 7.82 -32.49 -11.84
C SER A 166 6.97 -33.43 -12.69
N SER A 167 5.98 -34.10 -12.10
CA SER A 167 5.33 -35.25 -12.75
C SER A 167 4.23 -34.88 -13.75
N GLY A 168 3.63 -33.68 -13.68
CA GLY A 168 2.50 -33.27 -14.53
C GLY A 168 1.20 -34.09 -14.35
N ALA A 169 1.29 -35.33 -13.85
CA ALA A 169 0.21 -36.27 -13.58
C ALA A 169 -0.72 -35.81 -12.45
N ALA A 170 -0.20 -35.03 -11.50
CA ALA A 170 -1.00 -34.46 -10.43
C ALA A 170 -2.02 -33.40 -10.91
N ARG A 171 -1.97 -32.94 -12.18
CA ARG A 171 -3.05 -32.13 -12.77
C ARG A 171 -4.36 -32.90 -12.93
N ILE A 172 -4.29 -34.22 -13.14
CA ILE A 172 -5.44 -35.04 -13.53
C ILE A 172 -6.24 -35.48 -12.30
N GLU A 173 -5.55 -35.86 -11.22
CA GLU A 173 -6.17 -36.31 -9.96
C GLU A 173 -6.90 -35.17 -9.22
N ASP A 174 -6.32 -33.97 -9.17
CA ASP A 174 -6.94 -32.82 -8.49
C ASP A 174 -8.14 -32.24 -9.26
N MET A 175 -8.15 -32.34 -10.60
CA MET A 175 -9.35 -31.99 -11.38
C MET A 175 -10.49 -32.99 -11.15
N ALA A 176 -10.18 -34.27 -10.89
CA ALA A 176 -11.18 -35.29 -10.57
C ALA A 176 -11.79 -35.11 -9.17
N ASN A 177 -11.03 -34.56 -8.21
CA ASN A 177 -11.49 -34.31 -6.84
C ASN A 177 -12.17 -32.94 -6.62
N LYS A 178 -12.20 -32.05 -7.61
CA LYS A 178 -13.01 -30.83 -7.56
C LYS A 178 -14.49 -31.20 -7.69
N ALA A 179 -15.17 -31.39 -6.55
CA ALA A 179 -16.63 -31.38 -6.52
C ALA A 179 -17.16 -30.05 -7.11
N PRO A 180 -18.26 -30.06 -7.88
CA PRO A 180 -18.87 -28.83 -8.36
C PRO A 180 -19.31 -28.01 -7.15
N ILE A 181 -18.74 -26.81 -7.02
CA ILE A 181 -19.16 -25.81 -6.06
C ILE A 181 -20.66 -25.58 -6.31
N LYS A 182 -21.51 -26.07 -5.40
CA LYS A 182 -22.94 -25.72 -5.42
C LYS A 182 -22.99 -24.20 -5.20
N ALA A 183 -23.46 -23.49 -6.21
CA ALA A 183 -23.88 -22.12 -6.06
C ALA A 183 -25.13 -22.14 -5.16
N ASP A 184 -25.03 -21.55 -3.97
CA ASP A 184 -26.20 -21.28 -3.15
C ASP A 184 -27.08 -20.26 -3.89
N PRO A 185 -28.36 -20.54 -4.14
CA PRO A 185 -29.29 -19.56 -4.69
C PRO A 185 -29.69 -18.55 -3.60
N GLU A 186 -29.67 -17.27 -3.97
CA GLU A 186 -30.19 -16.12 -3.21
C GLU A 186 -31.66 -16.29 -2.78
#